data_AF-A0A562PBJ6-F1
#
_entry.id   AF-A0A562PBJ6-F1
#
_cell.length_a   1.000
_cell.length_b   1.000
_cell.length_c   1.000
_cell.angle_alpha   90.00
_cell.angle_beta   90.00
_cell.angle_gamma   90.00
#
_symmetry.space_group_name_H-M   'P 1'
#
loop_
_entity.id
_entity.type
_entity.pdbx_description
1 polymer ?
#
loop_
_entity_poly.entity_id
_entity_poly.type
_entity_poly.pdbx_seq_one_letter_code
_entity_poly.pdbx_strand_id
1 'polypeptide(L)'
;MDELNERLLAELRRYAGSRLKDVARGAETRALAALLVEKYGYGLAKALNVFEELHGRPQSDLGRQIEQVVREVDADAVRHRRLRWDTRPADLALGGDDTPPP
;
A
#
# COMPACT_ATOMS: atom_id res chain seq x y z
N MET A 1 16.13 15.82 -3.39
CA MET A 1 15.45 14.54 -3.65
C MET A 1 15.50 14.31 -5.15
N ASP A 2 15.77 13.09 -5.62
CA ASP A 2 15.85 12.79 -7.05
C ASP A 2 14.47 13.01 -7.71
N GLU A 3 14.41 13.61 -8.91
CA GLU A 3 13.15 13.96 -9.60
C GLU A 3 12.24 12.74 -9.78
N LEU A 4 12.85 11.57 -10.03
CA LEU A 4 12.17 10.29 -10.11
C LEU A 4 11.46 9.92 -8.81
N ASN A 5 12.10 10.13 -7.66
CA ASN A 5 11.53 9.83 -6.35
C ASN A 5 10.29 10.70 -6.07
N GLU A 6 10.38 12.00 -6.36
CA GLU A 6 9.25 12.92 -6.21
C GLU A 6 8.07 12.52 -7.09
N ARG A 7 8.35 12.07 -8.32
CA ARG A 7 7.32 11.62 -9.24
C ARG A 7 6.66 10.31 -8.81
N LEU A 8 7.43 9.37 -8.28
CA LEU A 8 6.91 8.12 -7.71
C LEU A 8 6.06 8.38 -6.45
N LEU A 9 6.47 9.31 -5.59
CA LEU A 9 5.67 9.72 -4.45
C LEU A 9 4.36 10.39 -4.88
N ALA A 10 4.39 11.22 -5.92
CA ALA A 10 3.19 11.82 -6.48
C ALA A 10 2.20 10.77 -7.01
N GLU A 11 2.70 9.71 -7.67
CA GLU A 11 1.86 8.58 -8.08
C GLU A 11 1.26 7.83 -6.89
N LEU A 12 2.05 7.57 -5.85
CA LEU A 12 1.55 6.95 -4.61
C LEU A 12 0.43 7.79 -3.98
N ARG A 13 0.60 9.11 -3.90
CA ARG A 13 -0.43 10.03 -3.37
C ARG A 13 -1.68 10.05 -4.24
N ARG A 14 -1.56 10.00 -5.57
CA ARG A 14 -2.71 9.85 -6.47
C ARG A 14 -3.47 8.55 -6.21
N TYR A 15 -2.74 7.43 -6.08
CA TYR A 15 -3.33 6.14 -5.79
C TYR A 15 -4.04 6.14 -4.43
N ALA A 16 -3.40 6.67 -3.39
CA ALA A 16 -4.01 6.84 -2.07
C ALA A 16 -5.28 7.70 -2.11
N GLY A 17 -5.28 8.79 -2.87
CA GLY A 17 -6.46 9.63 -3.08
C GLY A 17 -7.62 8.86 -3.75
N SER A 18 -7.32 7.97 -4.70
CA SER A 18 -8.32 7.09 -5.30
C SER A 18 -8.94 6.14 -4.27
N ARG A 19 -8.11 5.47 -3.45
CA ARG A 19 -8.59 4.58 -2.38
C ARG A 19 -9.42 5.31 -1.33
N LEU A 20 -9.04 6.54 -0.97
CA LEU A 20 -9.84 7.35 -0.04
C LEU A 20 -11.23 7.70 -0.60
N LYS A 21 -11.39 7.85 -1.92
CA LYS A 21 -12.72 7.97 -2.53
C LYS A 21 -13.52 6.68 -2.42
N ASP A 22 -12.87 5.53 -2.58
CA ASP A 22 -13.50 4.21 -2.40
C ASP A 22 -13.94 3.99 -0.94
N VAL A 23 -13.15 4.45 0.03
CA VAL A 23 -13.54 4.49 1.44
C VAL A 23 -14.73 5.42 1.67
N ALA A 24 -14.70 6.63 1.11
CA ALA A 24 -15.77 7.61 1.30
C ALA A 24 -17.13 7.12 0.77
N ARG A 25 -17.13 6.32 -0.30
CA ARG A 25 -18.35 5.69 -0.85
C ARG A 25 -18.70 4.33 -0.23
N GLY A 26 -17.96 3.90 0.81
CA GLY A 26 -18.21 2.65 1.54
C GLY A 26 -17.79 1.36 0.81
N ALA A 27 -17.02 1.47 -0.27
CA ALA A 27 -16.56 0.30 -1.03
C ALA A 27 -15.31 -0.36 -0.45
N GLU A 28 -14.54 0.38 0.35
CA GLU A 28 -13.34 -0.12 1.03
C GLU A 28 -13.32 0.32 2.50
N THR A 29 -12.68 -0.46 3.36
CA THR A 29 -12.31 0.00 4.70
C THR A 29 -10.99 0.77 4.65
N ARG A 30 -10.74 1.65 5.61
CA ARG A 30 -9.43 2.34 5.73
C ARG A 30 -8.27 1.35 5.86
N ALA A 31 -8.48 0.24 6.58
CA ALA A 31 -7.49 -0.81 6.75
C ALA A 31 -7.13 -1.50 5.43
N LEU A 32 -8.12 -1.80 4.58
CA LEU A 32 -7.90 -2.36 3.24
C LEU A 32 -7.21 -1.34 2.33
N ALA A 33 -7.72 -0.11 2.29
CA ALA A 33 -7.15 0.98 1.49
C ALA A 33 -5.66 1.21 1.83
N ALA A 34 -5.33 1.29 3.12
CA ALA A 34 -3.96 1.47 3.58
C ALA A 34 -3.06 0.28 3.25
N LEU A 35 -3.57 -0.96 3.33
CA LEU A 35 -2.85 -2.15 2.87
C LEU A 35 -2.53 -2.08 1.37
N LEU A 36 -3.50 -1.71 0.53
CA LEU A 36 -3.29 -1.58 -0.91
C LEU A 36 -2.24 -0.50 -1.23
N VAL A 37 -2.31 0.64 -0.55
CA VAL A 37 -1.34 1.73 -0.69
C VAL A 37 0.06 1.30 -0.22
N GLU A 38 0.16 0.60 0.90
CA GLU A 38 1.41 0.04 1.43
C GLU A 38 2.07 -0.90 0.41
N LYS A 39 1.32 -1.86 -0.14
CA LYS A 39 1.85 -2.83 -1.11
C LYS A 39 2.23 -2.19 -2.44
N TYR A 40 1.43 -1.26 -2.93
CA TYR A 40 1.77 -0.49 -4.12
C TYR A 40 3.06 0.32 -3.90
N GLY A 41 3.16 1.04 -2.78
CA GLY A 41 4.35 1.81 -2.40
C GLY A 41 5.61 0.94 -2.30
N TYR A 42 5.54 -0.22 -1.65
CA TYR A 42 6.69 -1.15 -1.57
C TYR A 42 7.12 -1.66 -2.94
N GLY A 43 6.19 -1.86 -3.88
CA GLY A 43 6.50 -2.17 -5.27
C GLY A 43 7.29 -1.04 -5.95
N LEU A 44 6.86 0.22 -5.78
CA LEU A 44 7.56 1.39 -6.32
C LEU A 44 8.96 1.56 -5.73
N ALA A 45 9.11 1.41 -4.40
CA ALA A 45 10.42 1.48 -3.74
C ALA A 45 11.36 0.38 -4.23
N LYS A 46 10.86 -0.85 -4.41
CA LYS A 46 11.67 -1.93 -4.98
C LYS A 46 12.12 -1.62 -6.41
N ALA A 47 11.24 -1.09 -7.25
CA ALA A 47 11.59 -0.71 -8.62
C ALA A 47 12.62 0.42 -8.67
N LEU A 48 12.48 1.42 -7.79
CA LEU A 48 13.44 2.52 -7.65
C LEU A 48 14.81 2.02 -7.21
N ASN A 49 14.86 1.13 -6.21
CA ASN A 49 16.13 0.55 -5.75
C ASN A 49 16.85 -0.20 -6.87
N VAL A 50 16.14 -0.99 -7.69
CA VAL A 50 16.71 -1.68 -8.86
C VAL A 50 17.25 -0.66 -9.87
N PHE A 51 16.51 0.42 -10.13
CA PHE A 51 16.98 1.48 -11.02
C PHE A 51 18.24 2.16 -10.49
N GLU A 52 18.26 2.53 -9.21
CA GLU A 52 19.39 3.19 -8.55
C GLU A 52 20.63 2.30 -8.57
N GLU A 53 20.49 1.01 -8.26
CA GLU A 53 21.57 0.02 -8.32
C GLU A 53 22.20 -0.07 -9.72
N LEU A 54 21.37 -0.21 -10.76
CA LEU A 54 21.84 -0.29 -12.15
C LEU A 54 22.56 0.98 -12.64
N HIS A 55 22.30 2.12 -12.01
CA HIS A 55 22.90 3.41 -12.37
C HIS A 55 23.95 3.88 -11.36
N GLY A 56 24.35 3.03 -10.40
CA GLY A 56 25.34 3.38 -9.36
C GLY A 56 24.93 4.56 -8.48
N ARG A 57 23.62 4.78 -8.28
CA ARG A 57 23.08 5.85 -7.45
C ARG A 57 22.89 5.36 -6.00
N PRO A 58 23.03 6.26 -5.00
CA PRO A 58 22.70 5.91 -3.62
C PRO A 58 21.21 5.59 -3.49
N GLN A 59 20.89 4.62 -2.64
CA GLN A 59 19.50 4.21 -2.41
C GLN A 59 18.71 5.34 -1.74
N SER A 60 17.52 5.64 -2.28
CA SER A 60 16.63 6.64 -1.69
C SER A 60 15.76 6.07 -0.55
N ASP A 61 15.52 6.89 0.49
CA ASP A 61 14.60 6.54 1.58
C ASP A 61 13.14 6.86 1.18
N LEU A 62 12.65 6.20 0.14
CA LEU A 62 11.24 6.25 -0.24
C LEU A 62 10.37 5.49 0.77
N GLY A 63 10.95 4.52 1.50
CA GLY A 63 10.27 3.72 2.52
C GLY A 63 9.58 4.56 3.59
N ARG A 64 10.31 5.51 4.18
CA ARG A 64 9.74 6.42 5.20
C ARG A 64 8.57 7.25 4.67
N GLN A 65 8.65 7.70 3.42
CA GLN A 65 7.62 8.53 2.81
C GLN A 65 6.36 7.71 2.49
N ILE A 66 6.54 6.45 2.06
CA ILE A 66 5.44 5.49 1.92
C ILE A 66 4.72 5.29 3.26
N GLU A 67 5.46 5.07 4.35
CA GLU A 67 4.85 4.90 5.68
C GLU A 67 4.03 6.11 6.11
N GLN A 68 4.49 7.32 5.79
CA GLN A 68 3.72 8.53 6.05
C GLN A 68 2.39 8.53 5.29
N VAL A 69 2.40 8.27 3.98
CA VAL A 69 1.18 8.23 3.17
C VAL A 69 0.23 7.13 3.66
N VAL A 70 0.76 5.97 4.06
CA VAL A 70 -0.05 4.89 4.66
C VAL A 70 -0.74 5.36 5.94
N ARG A 71 -0.06 6.11 6.82
CA ARG A 71 -0.66 6.67 8.04
C ARG A 71 -1.68 7.77 7.77
N GLU A 72 -1.52 8.53 6.69
CA GLU A 72 -2.53 9.49 6.22
C GLU A 72 -3.83 8.75 5.79
N VAL A 73 -3.71 7.55 5.20
CA VAL A 73 -4.85 6.71 4.83
C VAL A 73 -5.42 5.94 6.02
N ASP A 74 -4.60 5.51 6.98
CA ASP A 74 -5.05 4.78 8.16
C ASP A 74 -4.16 5.09 9.37
N ALA A 75 -4.70 5.87 10.31
CA ALA A 75 -3.99 6.24 11.53
C ALA A 75 -3.60 5.03 12.39
N ASP A 76 -4.36 3.93 12.28
CA ASP A 76 -4.16 2.68 13.00
C ASP A 76 -3.36 1.63 12.19
N ALA A 77 -2.71 2.03 11.09
CA ALA A 77 -2.04 1.11 10.17
C ALA A 77 -1.09 0.11 10.84
N VAL A 78 -0.37 0.54 11.89
CA VAL A 78 0.53 -0.35 12.66
C VAL A 78 -0.25 -1.44 13.38
N ARG A 79 -1.37 -1.09 14.00
CA ARG A 79 -2.26 -2.03 14.70
C ARG A 79 -2.90 -2.98 13.69
N HIS A 80 -3.46 -2.46 12.60
CA HIS A 80 -4.07 -3.28 11.56
C HIS A 80 -3.06 -4.23 10.89
N ARG A 81 -1.78 -3.83 10.75
CA ARG A 81 -0.72 -4.72 10.26
C ARG A 81 -0.48 -5.90 11.19
N ARG A 82 -0.43 -5.68 12.50
CA ARG A 82 -0.28 -6.76 13.50
C ARG A 82 -1.45 -7.73 13.46
N LEU A 83 -2.67 -7.19 13.48
CA LEU A 83 -3.89 -8.01 13.41
C LEU A 83 -3.91 -8.93 12.18
N ARG A 84 -3.39 -8.47 11.03
CA ARG A 84 -3.29 -9.32 9.83
C ARG A 84 -2.38 -10.53 10.00
N TRP A 85 -1.31 -10.40 10.79
CA TRP A 85 -0.41 -11.53 11.07
C TRP A 85 -1.00 -12.49 12.10
N ASP A 86 -1.81 -11.96 13.02
CA ASP A 86 -2.50 -12.74 14.04
C ASP A 86 -3.69 -13.52 13.44
N THR A 87 -4.34 -12.97 12.42
CA THR A 87 -5.33 -13.69 11.61
C THR A 87 -4.61 -14.63 10.64
N ARG A 88 -4.95 -15.93 10.62
CA ARG A 88 -4.55 -16.86 9.55
C ARG A 88 -4.75 -16.17 8.18
N PRO A 89 -3.83 -16.31 7.21
CA PRO A 89 -3.79 -15.47 6.02
C PRO A 89 -5.19 -15.38 5.40
N ALA A 90 -5.71 -14.16 5.35
CA ALA A 90 -7.06 -13.91 4.85
C ALA A 90 -7.10 -14.24 3.36
N ASP A 91 -7.96 -15.19 3.00
CA ASP A 91 -8.45 -15.32 1.64
C ASP A 91 -9.34 -14.11 1.30
N LEU A 92 -9.54 -13.86 0.02
CA LEU A 92 -10.55 -12.89 -0.40
C LEU A 92 -11.92 -13.56 -0.21
N ALA A 93 -12.70 -13.09 0.75
CA ALA A 93 -14.13 -13.40 0.83
C ALA A 93 -14.84 -12.72 -0.35
N LEU A 94 -14.75 -13.33 -1.53
CA LEU A 94 -15.53 -12.97 -2.70
C LEU A 94 -16.94 -13.46 -2.42
N GLY A 95 -17.95 -12.59 -2.49
CA GLY A 95 -19.34 -12.90 -2.10
C GLY A 95 -20.05 -13.90 -3.03
N GLY A 96 -19.52 -15.11 -3.17
CA GLY A 96 -20.16 -16.27 -3.79
C GLY A 96 -20.10 -17.44 -2.81
N ASP A 97 -21.18 -18.23 -2.78
CA ASP A 97 -21.30 -19.41 -1.93
C ASP A 97 -20.08 -20.33 -2.03
N ASP A 98 -19.22 -20.33 -1.00
CA ASP A 98 -18.31 -21.43 -0.68
C ASP A 98 -19.10 -22.59 -0.05
N THR A 99 -20.26 -22.94 -0.62
CA THR A 99 -20.92 -24.19 -0.28
C THR A 99 -20.16 -25.28 -1.02
N PRO A 100 -19.41 -26.16 -0.34
CA PRO A 100 -18.74 -27.26 -1.02
C PRO A 100 -19.82 -28.14 -1.68
N PRO A 101 -19.57 -28.69 -2.89
CA PRO A 101 -20.52 -29.63 -3.49
C PRO A 101 -20.72 -30.84 -2.57
N PRO A 102 -21.92 -31.46 -2.61
CA PRO A 102 -22.26 -32.60 -1.76
C PRO A 102 -21.32 -33.79 -1.95
#